data_AF-A0A1H6IPZ5-F1
#
_entry.id   AF-A0A1H6IPZ5-F1
#
_cell.length_a   1.000
_cell.length_b   1.000
_cell.length_c   1.000
_cell.angle_alpha   90.00
_cell.angle_beta   90.00
_cell.angle_gamma   90.00
#
_symmetry.space_group_name_H-M   'P 1'
#
loop_
_entity.id
_entity.type
_entity.pdbx_description
1 polymer ?
#
loop_
_entity_poly.entity_id
_entity_poly.type
_entity_poly.pdbx_seq_one_letter_code
_entity_poly.pdbx_strand_id
1 'polypeptide(L)'
;MGEPTESPAEAGTAEDGATDDDGIGRRGDSPRDDTRYGGRDRSPKPVLRSIAVQAAVLSAAAHILWAWPRFGTDTDPRPATFLLAAAFTVLIAVATVRGGEYRRLYALGAGTLAAFLVGFLLWHRTAPIEALVGDPYALVGKAAEGVGVIAFVALYRLAPPTAVALERLREDAERTGPEE
;
A
#
# COMPACT_ATOMS: atom_id res chain seq x y z
N MET A 1 -78.78 49.27 -29.07
CA MET A 1 -77.69 48.60 -28.31
C MET A 1 -78.22 47.22 -27.99
N GLY A 2 -77.80 46.24 -28.78
CA GLY A 2 -78.48 44.94 -28.91
C GLY A 2 -77.91 43.89 -27.97
N GLU A 3 -78.79 43.11 -27.37
CA GLU A 3 -78.50 41.76 -26.90
C GLU A 3 -78.56 40.78 -28.08
N PRO A 4 -77.73 39.74 -28.04
CA PRO A 4 -78.10 38.48 -28.65
C PRO A 4 -77.87 37.26 -27.73
N THR A 5 -78.94 36.46 -27.64
CA THR A 5 -79.04 35.00 -27.81
C THR A 5 -78.43 34.02 -26.79
N GLU A 6 -79.33 33.25 -26.17
CA GLU A 6 -79.15 31.89 -25.65
C GLU A 6 -78.84 30.85 -26.75
N SER A 7 -78.21 29.72 -26.36
CA SER A 7 -78.41 28.30 -26.79
C SER A 7 -77.07 27.51 -26.80
N PRO A 8 -77.02 26.16 -26.64
CA PRO A 8 -77.50 25.32 -25.54
C PRO A 8 -76.42 24.26 -25.08
N ALA A 9 -76.83 23.36 -24.20
CA ALA A 9 -76.09 22.27 -23.55
C ALA A 9 -75.80 21.02 -24.41
N GLU A 10 -74.71 20.28 -24.09
CA GLU A 10 -74.53 18.80 -24.10
C GLU A 10 -73.29 18.50 -23.20
N ALA A 11 -73.26 17.68 -22.16
CA ALA A 11 -73.65 16.29 -21.90
C ALA A 11 -72.80 15.22 -22.63
N GLY A 12 -71.99 14.45 -21.87
CA GLY A 12 -71.39 13.17 -22.30
C GLY A 12 -69.97 12.95 -21.76
N THR A 13 -69.79 12.35 -20.58
CA THR A 13 -69.47 10.92 -20.32
C THR A 13 -68.12 10.39 -20.81
N ALA A 14 -67.27 10.08 -19.82
CA ALA A 14 -66.49 8.86 -19.61
C ALA A 14 -65.59 8.30 -20.73
N GLU A 15 -64.29 8.18 -20.41
CA GLU A 15 -63.37 7.08 -20.72
C GLU A 15 -62.13 7.32 -19.85
N ASP A 16 -61.93 6.60 -18.74
CA ASP A 16 -61.35 5.26 -18.61
C ASP A 16 -59.95 5.15 -19.23
N GLY A 17 -58.97 4.84 -18.37
CA GLY A 17 -57.55 4.90 -18.72
C GLY A 17 -56.65 4.64 -17.52
N ALA A 18 -56.88 3.52 -16.84
CA ALA A 18 -55.89 2.93 -15.97
C ALA A 18 -54.67 2.51 -16.81
N THR A 19 -53.50 3.03 -16.46
CA THR A 19 -52.21 2.38 -16.71
C THR A 19 -51.38 2.49 -15.44
N ASP A 20 -51.42 1.44 -14.63
CA ASP A 20 -50.23 0.98 -13.93
C ASP A 20 -49.21 0.62 -15.01
N ASP A 21 -48.04 1.25 -14.99
CA ASP A 21 -46.82 0.64 -15.51
C ASP A 21 -45.64 1.05 -14.65
N ASP A 22 -44.90 0.01 -14.33
CA ASP A 22 -43.77 -0.08 -13.45
C ASP A 22 -42.53 0.56 -14.07
N GLY A 23 -41.59 0.92 -13.20
CA GLY A 23 -40.20 0.64 -13.53
C GLY A 23 -39.24 1.82 -13.59
N ILE A 24 -38.24 1.67 -12.73
CA ILE A 24 -36.84 1.94 -13.03
C ILE A 24 -36.42 3.40 -12.96
N GLY A 25 -35.97 3.77 -11.75
CA GLY A 25 -34.56 4.09 -11.60
C GLY A 25 -34.09 5.39 -12.24
N ARG A 26 -34.62 6.53 -11.79
CA ARG A 26 -33.85 7.78 -11.90
C ARG A 26 -32.96 7.90 -10.68
N ARG A 27 -31.76 7.32 -10.86
CA ARG A 27 -30.53 7.48 -10.09
C ARG A 27 -30.60 8.71 -9.19
N GLY A 28 -30.57 8.46 -7.89
CA GLY A 28 -30.02 9.44 -6.97
C GLY A 28 -28.69 9.87 -7.55
N ASP A 29 -28.62 11.14 -7.96
CA ASP A 29 -27.38 11.80 -8.28
C ASP A 29 -26.68 12.00 -6.93
N SER A 30 -26.16 10.88 -6.39
CA SER A 30 -25.15 10.92 -5.36
C SER A 30 -24.07 11.82 -5.92
N PRO A 31 -23.69 12.91 -5.23
CA PRO A 31 -22.51 13.66 -5.61
C PRO A 31 -21.40 12.62 -5.74
N ARG A 32 -20.99 12.35 -6.98
CA ARG A 32 -19.78 11.58 -7.20
C ARG A 32 -18.74 12.34 -6.43
N ASP A 33 -18.09 11.65 -5.51
CA ASP A 33 -17.01 12.17 -4.72
C ASP A 33 -15.80 12.32 -5.67
N ASP A 34 -15.93 13.29 -6.57
CA ASP A 34 -14.99 13.72 -7.59
C ASP A 34 -13.87 14.56 -6.95
N THR A 35 -13.74 14.50 -5.62
CA THR A 35 -12.68 15.12 -4.83
C THR A 35 -11.39 14.30 -4.82
N ARG A 36 -11.18 13.44 -5.82
CA ARG A 36 -9.81 13.06 -6.22
C ARG A 36 -9.06 14.34 -6.59
N TYR A 37 -8.00 14.62 -5.83
CA TYR A 37 -6.94 15.60 -6.13
C TYR A 37 -7.22 17.09 -5.87
N GLY A 38 -7.80 17.43 -4.72
CA GLY A 38 -7.77 18.79 -4.19
C GLY A 38 -7.09 18.87 -2.82
N GLY A 39 -5.90 19.49 -2.74
CA GLY A 39 -5.31 19.91 -1.45
C GLY A 39 -4.15 19.04 -0.97
N ARG A 40 -2.93 19.48 -1.29
CA ARG A 40 -1.69 18.77 -1.01
C ARG A 40 -1.18 19.05 0.40
N ASP A 41 -1.83 18.51 1.42
CA ASP A 41 -1.09 18.10 2.61
C ASP A 41 -0.20 16.93 2.17
N ARG A 42 1.04 17.23 1.75
CA ARG A 42 2.03 16.20 1.40
C ARG A 42 2.40 15.44 2.67
N SER A 43 1.55 14.53 3.10
CA SER A 43 1.94 13.51 4.06
C SER A 43 3.23 12.87 3.53
N PRO A 44 4.34 12.86 4.30
CA PRO A 44 5.61 12.29 3.83
C PRO A 44 5.56 10.76 3.70
N LYS A 45 4.46 10.14 4.14
CA LYS A 45 4.24 8.68 4.18
C LYS A 45 4.43 7.97 2.83
N PRO A 46 3.79 8.35 1.71
CA PRO A 46 4.00 7.70 0.41
C PRO A 46 5.46 7.73 -0.05
N VAL A 47 6.14 8.86 0.13
CA VAL A 47 7.57 9.00 -0.24
C VAL A 47 8.43 8.09 0.62
N LEU A 48 8.21 8.07 1.94
CA LEU A 48 8.91 7.18 2.86
C LEU A 48 8.68 5.69 2.53
N ARG A 49 7.47 5.30 2.12
CA ARG A 49 7.18 3.93 1.66
C ARG A 49 7.97 3.58 0.41
N SER A 50 8.03 4.47 -0.58
CA SER A 50 8.85 4.26 -1.78
C SER A 50 10.32 4.10 -1.44
N ILE A 51 10.86 4.97 -0.56
CA ILE A 51 12.26 4.89 -0.11
C ILE A 51 12.53 3.57 0.61
N ALA A 52 11.66 3.18 1.55
CA ALA A 52 11.81 1.92 2.29
C ALA A 52 11.81 0.70 1.37
N VAL A 53 10.91 0.68 0.38
CA VAL A 53 10.82 -0.40 -0.62
C VAL A 53 12.06 -0.43 -1.50
N GLN A 54 12.51 0.71 -2.03
CA GLN A 54 13.72 0.78 -2.86
C GLN A 54 14.95 0.33 -2.08
N ALA A 55 15.10 0.79 -0.83
CA ALA A 55 16.18 0.37 0.05
C ALA A 55 16.16 -1.15 0.33
N ALA A 56 14.99 -1.71 0.61
CA ALA A 56 14.83 -3.15 0.83
C ALA A 56 15.19 -3.97 -0.42
N VAL A 57 14.75 -3.53 -1.61
CA VAL A 57 15.06 -4.20 -2.88
C VAL A 57 16.55 -4.12 -3.20
N LEU A 58 17.18 -2.95 -3.01
CA LEU A 58 18.62 -2.77 -3.22
C LEU A 58 19.44 -3.64 -2.25
N SER A 59 19.06 -3.68 -0.98
CA SER A 59 19.70 -4.56 0.02
C SER A 59 19.56 -6.04 -0.37
N ALA A 60 18.36 -6.49 -0.77
CA ALA A 60 18.15 -7.86 -1.22
C ALA A 60 18.98 -8.20 -2.46
N ALA A 61 19.01 -7.31 -3.46
CA ALA A 61 19.79 -7.50 -4.68
C ALA A 61 21.29 -7.62 -4.38
N ALA A 62 21.84 -6.77 -3.51
CA ALA A 62 23.25 -6.84 -3.11
C ALA A 62 23.59 -8.20 -2.48
N HIS A 63 22.75 -8.71 -1.58
CA HIS A 63 22.94 -10.01 -0.95
C HIS A 63 22.82 -11.17 -1.95
N ILE A 64 21.88 -11.10 -2.90
CA ILE A 64 21.73 -12.12 -3.95
C ILE A 64 22.96 -12.13 -4.85
N LEU A 65 23.39 -10.96 -5.35
CA LEU A 65 24.57 -10.86 -6.21
C LEU A 65 25.85 -11.35 -5.52
N TRP A 66 25.97 -11.10 -4.22
CA TRP A 66 27.08 -11.61 -3.42
C TRP A 66 26.98 -13.12 -3.17
N ALA A 67 25.79 -13.64 -2.83
CA ALA A 67 25.62 -15.03 -2.42
C ALA A 67 25.53 -16.01 -3.61
N TRP A 68 24.89 -15.60 -4.70
CA TRP A 68 24.63 -16.44 -5.88
C TRP A 68 25.87 -17.15 -6.43
N PRO A 69 27.00 -16.47 -6.72
CA PRO A 69 28.20 -17.14 -7.26
C PRO A 69 28.88 -18.08 -6.25
N ARG A 70 28.55 -17.98 -4.97
CA ARG A 70 29.12 -18.78 -3.86
C ARG A 70 28.20 -19.92 -3.45
N PHE A 71 27.02 -20.01 -4.05
CA PHE A 71 26.02 -21.00 -3.69
C PHE A 71 26.39 -22.35 -4.33
N GLY A 72 26.53 -23.39 -3.50
CA GLY A 72 26.82 -24.75 -3.96
C GLY A 72 28.28 -25.03 -4.34
N THR A 73 29.18 -24.04 -4.17
CA THR A 73 30.62 -24.21 -4.44
C THR A 73 31.39 -24.80 -3.26
N ASP A 74 30.85 -24.69 -2.03
CA ASP A 74 31.43 -25.17 -0.77
C ASP A 74 30.33 -25.59 0.21
N THR A 75 30.69 -26.25 1.32
CA THR A 75 29.78 -26.55 2.45
C THR A 75 29.51 -25.34 3.36
N ASP A 76 29.90 -24.13 2.94
CA ASP A 76 29.63 -22.91 3.69
C ASP A 76 28.11 -22.62 3.68
N PRO A 77 27.41 -22.62 4.83
CA PRO A 77 25.98 -22.37 4.88
C PRO A 77 25.61 -20.89 4.63
N ARG A 78 26.57 -19.96 4.65
CA ARG A 78 26.30 -18.51 4.59
C ARG A 78 25.56 -18.09 3.32
N PRO A 79 25.98 -18.46 2.10
CA PRO A 79 25.31 -18.01 0.89
C PRO A 79 23.83 -18.44 0.89
N ALA A 80 23.53 -19.65 1.36
CA ALA A 80 22.15 -20.12 1.50
C ALA A 80 21.33 -19.26 2.46
N THR A 81 21.88 -18.93 3.64
CA THR A 81 21.18 -18.07 4.62
C THR A 81 20.96 -16.65 4.10
N PHE A 82 21.91 -16.06 3.39
CA PHE A 82 21.77 -14.73 2.81
C PHE A 82 20.76 -14.69 1.67
N LEU A 83 20.66 -15.74 0.84
CA LEU A 83 19.61 -15.87 -0.17
C LEU A 83 18.22 -15.96 0.47
N LEU A 84 18.06 -16.78 1.52
CA LEU A 84 16.80 -16.87 2.26
C LEU A 84 16.42 -15.52 2.90
N ALA A 85 17.37 -14.84 3.50
CA ALA A 85 17.13 -13.54 4.14
C ALA A 85 16.83 -12.44 3.10
N ALA A 86 17.48 -12.48 1.92
CA ALA A 86 17.17 -11.58 0.81
C ALA A 86 15.75 -11.83 0.27
N ALA A 87 15.35 -13.10 0.09
CA ALA A 87 14.00 -13.46 -0.32
C ALA A 87 12.96 -12.95 0.71
N PHE A 88 13.22 -13.14 2.00
CA PHE A 88 12.37 -12.60 3.06
C PHE A 88 12.26 -11.07 3.02
N THR A 89 13.36 -10.37 2.74
CA THR A 89 13.38 -8.90 2.60
C THR A 89 12.53 -8.44 1.41
N VAL A 90 12.56 -9.18 0.28
CA VAL A 90 11.67 -8.92 -0.86
C VAL A 90 10.21 -9.11 -0.47
N LEU A 91 9.87 -10.14 0.32
CA LEU A 91 8.50 -10.35 0.80
C LEU A 91 8.02 -9.17 1.65
N ILE A 92 8.86 -8.63 2.53
CA ILE A 92 8.54 -7.42 3.31
C ILE A 92 8.31 -6.22 2.38
N ALA A 93 9.14 -6.05 1.34
CA ALA A 93 8.98 -4.97 0.37
C ALA A 93 7.64 -5.09 -0.38
N VAL A 94 7.30 -6.28 -0.88
CA VAL A 94 6.02 -6.56 -1.54
C VAL A 94 4.85 -6.31 -0.59
N ALA A 95 4.93 -6.78 0.65
CA ALA A 95 3.91 -6.52 1.68
C ALA A 95 3.79 -5.02 2.00
N THR A 96 4.89 -4.27 1.92
CA THR A 96 4.90 -2.81 2.13
C THR A 96 4.26 -2.05 0.97
N VAL A 97 4.30 -2.59 -0.25
CA VAL A 97 3.56 -2.03 -1.39
C VAL A 97 2.07 -2.38 -1.31
N ARG A 98 1.74 -3.65 -1.00
CA ARG A 98 0.37 -4.17 -1.06
C ARG A 98 -0.47 -3.94 0.21
N GLY A 99 0.17 -3.89 1.38
CA GLY A 99 -0.51 -3.82 2.68
C GLY A 99 -0.92 -2.40 3.08
N GLY A 100 -1.92 -2.29 3.97
CA GLY A 100 -2.31 -1.03 4.62
C GLY A 100 -1.25 -0.47 5.59
N GLU A 101 -1.63 0.51 6.40
CA GLU A 101 -0.74 1.11 7.42
C GLU A 101 -0.55 0.16 8.63
N TYR A 102 0.36 -0.81 8.52
CA TYR A 102 0.65 -1.76 9.60
C TYR A 102 1.98 -1.48 10.30
N ARG A 103 1.93 -0.94 11.54
CA ARG A 103 3.15 -0.73 12.37
C ARG A 103 4.01 -1.98 12.52
N ARG A 104 3.39 -3.16 12.64
CA ARG A 104 4.12 -4.44 12.79
C ARG A 104 4.97 -4.75 11.56
N LEU A 105 4.47 -4.43 10.37
CA LEU A 105 5.20 -4.62 9.12
C LEU A 105 6.42 -3.69 9.05
N TYR A 106 6.26 -2.43 9.47
CA TYR A 106 7.38 -1.48 9.48
C TYR A 106 8.43 -1.83 10.53
N ALA A 107 8.01 -2.31 11.72
CA ALA A 107 8.93 -2.82 12.72
C ALA A 107 9.70 -4.06 12.23
N LEU A 108 9.03 -4.95 11.49
CA LEU A 108 9.65 -6.12 10.88
C LEU A 108 10.69 -5.72 9.82
N GLY A 109 10.35 -4.76 8.96
CA GLY A 109 11.29 -4.21 7.96
C GLY A 109 12.52 -3.55 8.60
N ALA A 110 12.31 -2.69 9.60
CA ALA A 110 13.41 -2.07 10.34
C ALA A 110 14.27 -3.11 11.06
N GLY A 111 13.65 -4.07 11.75
CA GLY A 111 14.37 -5.11 12.48
C GLY A 111 15.19 -6.02 11.57
N THR A 112 14.64 -6.38 10.41
CA THR A 112 15.34 -7.24 9.43
C THR A 112 16.59 -6.53 8.88
N LEU A 113 16.45 -5.26 8.47
CA LEU A 113 17.60 -4.50 7.96
C LEU A 113 18.62 -4.19 9.07
N ALA A 114 18.17 -3.89 10.29
CA ALA A 114 19.06 -3.69 11.42
C ALA A 114 19.85 -4.97 11.77
N ALA A 115 19.24 -6.15 11.65
CA ALA A 115 19.92 -7.43 11.87
C ALA A 115 21.07 -7.63 10.87
N PHE A 116 20.91 -7.23 9.60
CA PHE A 116 22.01 -7.27 8.63
C PHE A 116 23.16 -6.32 8.97
N LEU A 117 22.87 -5.13 9.49
CA LEU A 117 23.89 -4.17 9.92
C LEU A 117 24.68 -4.71 11.12
N VAL A 118 23.97 -5.16 12.16
CA VAL A 118 24.59 -5.71 13.38
C VAL A 118 25.37 -6.98 13.06
N GLY A 119 24.81 -7.86 12.21
CA GLY A 119 25.49 -9.06 11.74
C GLY A 119 26.80 -8.73 11.03
N PHE A 120 26.82 -7.71 10.19
CA PHE A 120 28.04 -7.28 9.49
C PHE A 120 29.11 -6.75 10.45
N LEU A 121 28.73 -5.93 11.44
CA LEU A 121 29.67 -5.40 12.44
C LEU A 121 30.22 -6.51 13.34
N LEU A 122 29.36 -7.43 13.78
CA LEU A 122 29.75 -8.57 14.60
C LEU A 122 30.63 -9.57 13.84
N TRP A 123 30.52 -9.59 12.51
CA TRP A 123 31.35 -10.39 11.63
C TRP A 123 32.74 -9.77 11.44
N HIS A 124 32.80 -8.51 11.01
CA HIS A 124 34.06 -7.82 10.67
C HIS A 124 34.68 -7.08 11.86
N ARG A 125 34.51 -7.59 13.09
CA ARG A 125 34.73 -6.87 14.37
C ARG A 125 35.99 -5.99 14.43
N THR A 126 37.06 -6.40 13.76
CA THR A 126 38.37 -5.74 13.81
C THR A 126 38.62 -4.77 12.64
N ALA A 127 37.92 -4.91 11.51
CA ALA A 127 38.15 -4.12 10.31
C ALA A 127 36.89 -3.97 9.43
N PRO A 128 35.78 -3.43 9.95
CA PRO A 128 34.53 -3.31 9.19
C PRO A 128 34.63 -2.32 8.04
N ILE A 129 35.47 -1.29 8.16
CA ILE A 129 35.65 -0.26 7.13
C ILE A 129 36.43 -0.82 5.94
N GLU A 130 37.53 -1.55 6.18
CA GLU A 130 38.31 -2.17 5.11
C GLU A 130 37.48 -3.19 4.32
N ALA A 131 36.68 -3.99 5.03
CA ALA A 131 35.75 -4.92 4.38
C ALA A 131 34.70 -4.21 3.51
N LEU A 132 34.24 -3.04 3.94
CA LEU A 132 33.26 -2.25 3.19
C LEU A 132 33.86 -1.60 1.94
N VAL A 133 35.09 -1.12 2.03
CA VAL A 133 35.81 -0.50 0.89
C VAL A 133 36.30 -1.55 -0.10
N GLY A 134 36.64 -2.75 0.39
CA GLY A 134 37.12 -3.87 -0.43
C GLY A 134 36.02 -4.62 -1.19
N ASP A 135 34.75 -4.49 -0.79
CA ASP A 135 33.62 -5.16 -1.43
C ASP A 135 32.51 -4.16 -1.85
N PRO A 136 32.34 -3.90 -3.16
CA PRO A 136 31.33 -2.96 -3.64
C PRO A 136 29.90 -3.40 -3.29
N TYR A 137 29.62 -4.71 -3.18
CA TYR A 137 28.31 -5.21 -2.80
C TYR A 137 28.02 -4.95 -1.32
N ALA A 138 29.05 -5.06 -0.48
CA ALA A 138 28.93 -4.72 0.94
C ALA A 138 28.63 -3.23 1.12
N LEU A 139 29.32 -2.35 0.41
CA LEU A 139 29.07 -0.90 0.46
C LEU A 139 27.62 -0.56 0.10
N VAL A 140 27.15 -1.04 -1.06
CA VAL A 140 25.78 -0.81 -1.53
C VAL A 140 24.76 -1.39 -0.55
N GLY A 141 24.99 -2.62 -0.07
CA GLY A 141 24.12 -3.29 0.88
C GLY A 141 23.97 -2.52 2.19
N LYS A 142 25.07 -2.11 2.82
CA LYS A 142 25.02 -1.38 4.11
C LYS A 142 24.44 0.03 3.98
N ALA A 143 24.72 0.72 2.88
CA ALA A 143 24.10 2.01 2.60
C ALA A 143 22.57 1.87 2.45
N ALA A 144 22.11 0.89 1.66
CA ALA A 144 20.70 0.61 1.48
C ALA A 144 20.02 0.19 2.79
N GLU A 145 20.64 -0.68 3.58
CA GLU A 145 20.14 -1.08 4.89
C GLU A 145 19.98 0.12 5.83
N GLY A 146 20.99 0.98 5.93
CA GLY A 146 20.93 2.18 6.77
C GLY A 146 19.77 3.11 6.39
N VAL A 147 19.62 3.41 5.10
CA VAL A 147 18.51 4.22 4.59
C VAL A 147 17.17 3.55 4.86
N GLY A 148 17.06 2.24 4.62
CA GLY A 148 15.83 1.49 4.83
C GLY A 148 15.42 1.41 6.30
N VAL A 149 16.36 1.23 7.24
CA VAL A 149 16.09 1.27 8.68
C VAL A 149 15.49 2.62 9.06
N ILE A 150 16.11 3.73 8.65
CA ILE A 150 15.63 5.08 8.95
C ILE A 150 14.21 5.27 8.40
N ALA A 151 13.97 4.85 7.15
CA ALA A 151 12.67 4.98 6.51
C ALA A 151 11.58 4.13 7.22
N PHE A 152 11.86 2.87 7.55
CA PHE A 152 10.91 2.01 8.27
C PHE A 152 10.64 2.49 9.70
N VAL A 153 11.65 3.00 10.41
CA VAL A 153 11.47 3.61 11.73
C VAL A 153 10.61 4.86 11.66
N ALA A 154 10.84 5.73 10.66
CA ALA A 154 10.01 6.91 10.43
C ALA A 154 8.55 6.51 10.16
N LEU A 155 8.32 5.51 9.29
CA LEU A 155 6.98 4.98 9.03
C LEU A 155 6.33 4.38 10.29
N TYR A 156 7.08 3.66 11.11
CA TYR A 156 6.60 3.14 12.40
C TYR A 156 6.16 4.27 13.34
N ARG A 157 6.89 5.38 13.36
CA ARG A 157 6.57 6.56 14.20
C ARG A 157 5.32 7.30 13.70
N LEU A 158 5.15 7.41 12.38
CA LEU A 158 4.01 8.10 11.76
C LEU A 158 2.73 7.25 11.65
N ALA A 159 2.83 5.93 11.78
CA ALA A 159 1.67 5.04 11.68
C ALA A 159 0.83 5.06 12.98
N PRO A 160 -0.50 5.25 12.89
CA PRO A 160 -1.42 5.10 14.02
C PRO A 160 -1.32 3.71 14.66
N PRO A 161 -1.78 3.52 15.92
CA PRO A 161 -1.87 2.20 16.54
C PRO A 161 -2.64 1.23 15.64
N THR A 162 -2.07 0.04 15.39
CA THR A 162 -2.55 -0.96 14.41
C THR A 162 -4.00 -1.40 14.57
N ALA A 163 -4.60 -1.19 15.74
CA ALA A 163 -6.02 -1.48 15.99
C ALA A 163 -6.93 -0.61 15.09
N VAL A 164 -6.63 0.69 14.99
CA VAL A 164 -7.45 1.65 14.23
C VAL A 164 -7.35 1.41 12.71
N ALA A 165 -6.19 0.97 12.23
CA ALA A 165 -5.99 0.66 10.81
C ALA A 165 -6.72 -0.63 10.38
N LEU A 166 -6.82 -1.62 11.27
CA LEU A 166 -7.56 -2.85 11.02
C LEU A 166 -9.07 -2.61 11.04
N GLU A 167 -9.55 -1.72 11.91
CA GLU A 167 -10.96 -1.37 12.01
C GLU A 167 -11.46 -0.67 10.75
N ARG A 168 -10.69 0.29 10.21
CA ARG A 168 -11.01 0.93 8.92
C ARG A 168 -11.00 -0.04 7.75
N LEU A 169 -10.05 -0.98 7.72
CA LEU A 169 -10.00 -2.00 6.66
C LEU A 169 -11.21 -2.94 6.73
N ARG A 170 -11.69 -3.25 7.95
CA ARG A 170 -12.90 -4.05 8.17
C ARG A 170 -14.14 -3.30 7.72
N GLU A 171 -14.27 -2.03 8.08
CA GLU A 171 -15.36 -1.16 7.64
C GLU A 171 -15.41 -1.02 6.11
N ASP A 172 -14.26 -0.84 5.46
CA ASP A 172 -14.16 -0.76 4.00
C ASP A 172 -14.56 -2.08 3.32
N ALA A 173 -14.18 -3.23 3.89
CA ALA A 173 -14.54 -4.55 3.39
C ALA A 173 -16.04 -4.86 3.58
N GLU A 174 -16.64 -4.42 4.69
CA GLU A 174 -18.08 -4.57 4.94
C GLU A 174 -18.90 -3.64 4.02
N ARG A 175 -18.40 -2.43 3.72
CA ARG A 175 -19.04 -1.47 2.79
C ARG A 175 -18.95 -1.90 1.31
N THR A 176 -18.00 -2.75 0.95
CA THR A 176 -17.83 -3.29 -0.42
C THR A 176 -18.32 -4.74 -0.57
N GLY A 177 -19.05 -5.26 0.43
CA GLY A 177 -19.70 -6.57 0.34
C GLY A 177 -20.67 -6.66 -0.85
N PRO A 178 -20.84 -7.86 -1.44
CA PRO A 178 -21.65 -8.03 -2.64
C PRO A 178 -23.11 -7.64 -2.37
N GLU A 179 -23.65 -6.75 -3.19
CA GLU A 179 -25.10 -6.52 -3.24
C GLU A 179 -25.74 -7.82 -3.76
N GLU A 180 -26.39 -8.56 -2.86
CA GLU A 180 -27.31 -9.65 -3.21
C GLU A 180 -28.69 -9.11 -3.58
#